data_AF-A0A8K0T944-F1
#
_entry.id   AF-A0A8K0T944-F1
#
_cell.length_a   1.000
_cell.length_b   1.000
_cell.length_c   1.000
_cell.angle_alpha   90.00
_cell.angle_beta   90.00
_cell.angle_gamma   90.00
#
_symmetry.space_group_name_H-M   'P 1'
#
loop_
_entity.id
_entity.type
_entity.pdbx_description
1 polymer ?
#
loop_
_entity_poly.entity_id
_entity_poly.type
_entity_poly.pdbx_seq_one_letter_code
_entity_poly.pdbx_strand_id
1 'polypeptide(L)'
;MRCLVFLPLLAILAAVFAQFDVEHPWPMHFTLDCRRDNSRKNWGDNRGPALESAQQWCDGISESMGPFYDGEKTTDGGGVYAFMETKRGCYKAKHGKNIFIFSAINQGEEQWLRHRVCQHLAQSMVKHCPRGGAAHFANWTVTARVVSGMDCLWASLMPMDT
;
A
#
# COMPACT_ATOMS: atom_id res chain seq x y z
N MET A 1 36.41 -59.45 -2.04
CA MET A 1 35.76 -59.03 -0.79
C MET A 1 35.06 -57.70 -1.04
N ARG A 2 33.73 -57.68 -0.90
CA ARG A 2 32.87 -56.52 -1.11
C ARG A 2 32.72 -55.77 0.22
N CYS A 3 33.04 -54.49 0.26
CA CYS A 3 32.56 -53.59 1.32
C CYS A 3 31.65 -52.54 0.69
N LEU A 4 30.35 -52.72 0.94
CA LEU A 4 29.30 -51.72 0.73
C LEU A 4 29.48 -50.61 1.76
N VAL A 5 29.69 -49.37 1.31
CA VAL A 5 29.58 -48.19 2.17
C VAL A 5 28.14 -47.68 2.07
N PHE A 6 27.42 -47.83 3.16
CA PHE A 6 26.03 -47.46 3.35
C PHE A 6 25.96 -46.22 4.27
N LEU A 7 25.42 -45.12 3.73
CA LEU A 7 24.73 -44.00 4.41
C LEU A 7 25.54 -43.04 5.33
N PRO A 8 25.10 -41.76 5.55
CA PRO A 8 23.71 -41.33 5.44
C PRO A 8 23.42 -40.01 4.68
N LEU A 9 22.38 -40.11 3.86
CA LEU A 9 21.64 -39.05 3.17
C LEU A 9 20.64 -38.34 4.13
N LEU A 10 21.00 -38.13 5.40
CA LEU A 10 20.10 -37.61 6.44
C LEU A 10 20.35 -36.14 6.85
N ALA A 11 21.35 -35.47 6.27
CA ALA A 11 21.67 -34.09 6.65
C ALA A 11 20.96 -33.00 5.83
N ILE A 12 20.20 -33.36 4.79
CA ILE A 12 19.63 -32.36 3.84
C ILE A 12 18.17 -32.00 4.15
N LEU A 13 17.49 -32.71 5.06
CA LEU A 13 16.08 -32.43 5.39
C LEU A 13 15.86 -31.47 6.58
N ALA A 14 16.91 -31.08 7.31
CA ALA A 14 16.78 -30.17 8.46
C ALA A 14 16.86 -28.68 8.09
N ALA A 15 17.25 -28.33 6.86
CA ALA A 15 17.41 -26.93 6.43
C ALA A 15 16.20 -26.35 5.67
N VAL A 16 15.18 -27.15 5.36
CA VAL A 16 14.02 -26.72 4.54
C VAL A 16 12.84 -26.21 5.38
N PHE A 17 12.86 -26.40 6.71
CA PHE A 17 11.71 -26.05 7.58
C PHE A 17 11.92 -24.84 8.50
N ALA A 18 13.04 -24.11 8.40
CA ALA A 18 13.32 -22.97 9.28
C ALA A 18 12.79 -21.60 8.79
N GLN A 19 12.05 -21.56 7.67
CA GLN A 19 11.58 -20.29 7.08
C GLN A 19 10.09 -20.25 6.77
N PHE A 20 9.30 -21.14 7.36
CA PHE A 20 7.88 -20.87 7.54
C PHE A 20 7.74 -19.90 8.71
N ASP A 21 8.02 -18.62 8.44
CA ASP A 21 7.47 -17.50 9.20
C ASP A 21 5.95 -17.62 9.09
N VAL A 22 5.35 -18.43 9.97
CA VAL A 22 3.90 -18.46 10.19
C VAL A 22 3.58 -17.15 10.90
N GLU A 23 3.56 -16.09 10.11
CA GLU A 23 3.08 -14.77 10.50
C GLU A 23 1.65 -14.97 10.98
N HIS A 24 1.51 -15.01 12.31
CA HIS A 24 0.21 -15.02 12.93
C HIS A 24 -0.53 -13.78 12.42
N PRO A 25 -1.68 -13.94 11.74
CA PRO A 25 -2.51 -12.82 11.38
C PRO A 25 -3.03 -12.22 12.68
N TRP A 26 -2.33 -11.22 13.20
CA TRP A 26 -2.86 -10.40 14.28
C TRP A 26 -4.20 -9.86 13.77
N PRO A 27 -5.30 -10.01 14.54
CA PRO A 27 -6.56 -9.41 14.16
C PRO A 27 -6.36 -7.90 14.14
N MET A 28 -6.13 -7.37 12.95
CA MET A 28 -6.01 -5.94 12.73
C MET A 28 -7.41 -5.37 12.73
N HIS A 29 -7.80 -4.74 13.83
CA HIS A 29 -9.04 -3.99 13.88
C HIS A 29 -8.80 -2.63 13.21
N PHE A 30 -9.39 -2.45 12.03
CA PHE A 30 -9.42 -1.17 11.34
C PHE A 30 -10.85 -0.84 10.91
N THR A 31 -11.13 0.44 10.77
CA THR A 31 -12.41 0.94 10.26
C THR A 31 -12.21 1.42 8.83
N LEU A 32 -13.16 1.11 7.94
CA LEU A 32 -13.22 1.67 6.59
C LEU A 32 -14.34 2.71 6.51
N ASP A 33 -13.98 3.93 6.12
CA ASP A 33 -14.93 4.96 5.73
C ASP A 33 -14.92 5.13 4.21
N CYS A 34 -15.91 4.55 3.55
CA CYS A 34 -16.01 4.62 2.09
C CYS A 34 -16.58 5.96 1.65
N ARG A 35 -15.90 6.60 0.69
CA ARG A 35 -16.29 7.90 0.14
C ARG A 35 -17.70 7.82 -0.49
N ARG A 36 -18.58 8.73 -0.06
CA ARG A 36 -19.98 8.83 -0.51
C ARG A 36 -20.25 10.00 -1.45
N ASP A 37 -19.21 10.73 -1.86
CA ASP A 37 -19.38 11.90 -2.71
C ASP A 37 -20.06 11.56 -4.04
N ASN A 38 -20.69 12.57 -4.64
CA ASN A 38 -21.34 12.45 -5.96
C ASN A 38 -20.32 12.39 -7.11
N SER A 39 -19.04 12.09 -6.82
CA SER A 39 -18.07 11.91 -7.87
C SER A 39 -18.50 10.73 -8.75
N ARG A 40 -18.54 10.96 -10.07
CA ARG A 40 -18.83 9.91 -11.05
C ARG A 40 -17.68 8.91 -11.18
N LYS A 41 -16.59 9.08 -10.43
CA LYS A 41 -15.37 8.27 -10.54
C LYS A 41 -15.41 7.17 -9.50
N ASN A 42 -15.24 5.95 -9.99
CA ASN A 42 -15.09 4.74 -9.20
C ASN A 42 -13.95 3.92 -9.80
N TRP A 43 -13.54 2.86 -9.12
CA TRP A 43 -12.48 2.00 -9.62
C TRP A 43 -12.85 1.35 -10.96
N GLY A 44 -14.09 0.87 -11.14
CA GLY A 44 -14.55 0.24 -12.39
C GLY A 44 -13.55 -0.79 -12.94
N ASP A 45 -13.28 -0.72 -14.25
CA ASP A 45 -12.28 -1.57 -14.93
C ASP A 45 -10.83 -1.29 -14.47
N ASN A 46 -10.61 -0.18 -13.78
CA ASN A 46 -9.34 0.19 -13.20
C ASN A 46 -9.10 -0.42 -11.81
N ARG A 47 -10.02 -1.24 -11.26
CA ARG A 47 -9.85 -1.89 -9.95
C ARG A 47 -8.62 -2.79 -9.89
N GLY A 48 -8.38 -3.63 -10.90
CA GLY A 48 -7.21 -4.50 -10.95
C GLY A 48 -5.89 -3.71 -10.90
N PRO A 49 -5.69 -2.76 -11.83
CA PRO A 49 -4.55 -1.83 -11.78
C PRO A 49 -4.42 -1.07 -10.46
N ALA A 50 -5.52 -0.64 -9.85
CA ALA A 50 -5.48 0.05 -8.55
C ALA A 50 -5.00 -0.85 -7.41
N LEU A 51 -5.29 -2.16 -7.44
CA LEU A 51 -4.76 -3.12 -6.46
C LEU A 51 -3.25 -3.31 -6.61
N GLU A 52 -2.77 -3.36 -7.84
CA GLU A 52 -1.33 -3.45 -8.14
C GLU A 52 -0.61 -2.17 -7.70
N SER A 53 -1.16 -0.99 -8.02
CA SER A 53 -0.62 0.30 -7.57
C SER A 53 -0.60 0.45 -6.06
N ALA A 54 -1.62 -0.05 -5.36
CA ALA A 54 -1.64 -0.06 -3.89
C ALA A 54 -0.47 -0.88 -3.31
N GLN A 55 -0.15 -2.01 -3.93
CA GLN A 55 1.00 -2.83 -3.55
C GLN A 55 2.32 -2.11 -3.85
N GLN A 56 2.50 -1.63 -5.08
CA GLN A 56 3.69 -0.88 -5.50
C GLN A 56 3.96 0.31 -4.58
N TRP A 57 2.92 1.04 -4.18
CA TRP A 57 3.03 2.16 -3.26
C TRP A 57 3.60 1.75 -1.91
N CYS A 58 3.03 0.70 -1.32
CA CYS A 58 3.51 0.21 -0.05
C CYS A 58 4.94 -0.33 -0.13
N ASP A 59 5.33 -0.91 -1.27
CA ASP A 59 6.67 -1.46 -1.55
C ASP A 59 7.72 -0.37 -1.88
N GLY A 60 7.32 0.91 -1.89
CA GLY A 60 8.19 2.04 -2.18
C GLY A 60 8.47 2.28 -3.66
N ILE A 61 7.58 1.79 -4.52
CA ILE A 61 7.63 1.95 -5.98
C ILE A 61 6.53 2.92 -6.36
N SER A 62 6.78 4.22 -6.24
CA SER A 62 5.83 5.26 -6.66
C SER A 62 6.44 6.22 -7.68
N GLU A 63 5.61 6.72 -8.61
CA GLU A 63 6.00 7.83 -9.46
C GLU A 63 6.06 9.12 -8.61
N SER A 64 7.20 9.83 -8.67
CA SER A 64 7.36 11.14 -8.02
C SER A 64 6.24 12.09 -8.43
N MET A 65 5.62 12.78 -7.47
CA MET A 65 4.54 13.76 -7.71
C MET A 65 5.01 15.11 -8.26
N GLY A 66 6.22 15.16 -8.82
CA GLY A 66 6.80 16.34 -9.45
C GLY A 66 7.36 17.36 -8.44
N PRO A 67 7.98 18.44 -8.95
CA PRO A 67 8.90 19.30 -8.18
C PRO A 67 8.22 20.23 -7.16
N PHE A 68 6.90 20.22 -7.07
CA PHE A 68 6.15 21.06 -6.11
C PHE A 68 6.05 20.45 -4.71
N TYR A 69 6.33 19.15 -4.58
CA TYR A 69 6.66 18.56 -3.30
C TYR A 69 8.19 18.57 -3.23
N ASP A 70 8.70 19.45 -2.36
CA ASP A 70 10.09 19.56 -1.92
C ASP A 70 10.84 18.22 -2.06
N GLY A 71 11.92 18.26 -2.83
CA GLY A 71 12.70 17.09 -3.22
C GLY A 71 13.10 16.26 -2.00
N GLU A 72 13.03 14.95 -2.15
CA GLU A 72 13.42 13.98 -1.13
C GLU A 72 12.58 14.03 0.15
N LYS A 73 11.51 13.24 0.19
CA LYS A 73 11.41 12.12 1.14
C LYS A 73 10.15 11.30 0.89
N THR A 74 10.38 10.10 0.40
CA THR A 74 9.54 8.90 0.49
C THR A 74 8.08 9.09 0.07
N THR A 75 7.83 8.79 -1.19
CA THR A 75 6.47 8.50 -1.65
C THR A 75 5.95 7.15 -1.15
N ASP A 76 6.79 6.39 -0.46
CA ASP A 76 6.58 5.01 -0.08
C ASP A 76 5.52 4.92 1.00
N GLY A 77 4.48 4.12 0.76
CA GLY A 77 3.43 3.89 1.73
C GLY A 77 3.95 3.13 2.95
N GLY A 78 4.86 2.17 2.76
CA GLY A 78 5.53 1.46 3.84
C GLY A 78 6.78 2.20 4.33
N GLY A 79 7.02 2.19 5.64
CA GLY A 79 8.25 2.76 6.22
C GLY A 79 8.02 3.57 7.48
N VAL A 80 9.05 4.31 7.88
CA VAL A 80 9.05 5.21 9.05
C VAL A 80 8.35 6.52 8.71
N TYR A 81 7.50 7.00 9.62
CA TYR A 81 6.85 8.31 9.54
C TYR A 81 7.06 9.08 10.84
N ALA A 82 7.48 10.33 10.75
CA ALA A 82 7.44 11.28 11.86
C ALA A 82 5.98 11.64 12.23
N PHE A 83 5.80 12.31 13.39
CA PHE A 83 4.48 12.82 13.80
C PHE A 83 3.94 13.80 12.74
N MET A 84 2.70 13.57 12.31
CA MET A 84 1.99 14.30 11.26
C MET A 84 2.63 14.22 9.87
N GLU A 85 3.65 13.38 9.68
CA GLU A 85 4.21 13.15 8.35
C GLU A 85 3.16 12.47 7.47
N THR A 86 3.03 12.97 6.25
CA THR A 86 2.18 12.40 5.21
C THR A 86 3.03 11.94 4.05
N LYS A 87 2.90 10.67 3.67
CA LYS A 87 3.47 10.15 2.43
C LYS A 87 2.36 9.85 1.44
N ARG A 88 2.64 10.06 0.16
CA ARG A 88 1.65 9.96 -0.90
C ARG A 88 2.27 9.34 -2.15
N GLY A 89 1.54 8.41 -2.74
CA GLY A 89 1.85 7.81 -4.03
C GLY A 89 0.79 8.18 -5.06
N CYS A 90 1.22 8.28 -6.32
CA CYS A 90 0.33 8.59 -7.43
C CYS A 90 0.61 7.68 -8.62
N TYR A 91 -0.47 7.21 -9.25
CA TYR A 91 -0.41 6.19 -10.31
C TYR A 91 -1.39 6.51 -11.41
N LYS A 92 -0.93 6.42 -12.66
CA LYS A 92 -1.81 6.53 -13.82
C LYS A 92 -2.61 5.25 -13.99
N ALA A 93 -3.92 5.41 -14.20
CA ALA A 93 -4.75 4.30 -14.58
C ALA A 93 -4.38 3.81 -15.98
N LYS A 94 -4.40 2.48 -16.18
CA LYS A 94 -4.18 1.89 -17.51
C LYS A 94 -5.28 2.28 -18.50
N HIS A 95 -6.51 2.51 -18.01
CA HIS A 95 -7.66 2.81 -18.85
C HIS A 95 -8.25 4.19 -18.54
N GLY A 96 -8.29 5.05 -19.55
CA GLY A 96 -8.89 6.39 -19.50
C GLY A 96 -7.98 7.46 -18.86
N LYS A 97 -8.60 8.55 -18.42
CA LYS A 97 -7.93 9.71 -17.77
C LYS A 97 -8.16 9.68 -16.26
N ASN A 98 -7.88 8.53 -15.65
CA ASN A 98 -8.02 8.36 -14.21
C ASN A 98 -6.63 8.26 -13.56
N ILE A 99 -6.54 8.71 -12.32
CA ILE A 99 -5.34 8.64 -11.50
C ILE A 99 -5.71 8.09 -10.14
N PHE A 100 -4.90 7.18 -9.63
CA PHE A 100 -5.02 6.65 -8.28
C PHE A 100 -4.07 7.40 -7.37
N ILE A 101 -4.59 7.83 -6.23
CA ILE A 101 -3.80 8.48 -5.20
C ILE A 101 -3.97 7.66 -3.93
N PHE A 102 -2.84 7.30 -3.36
CA PHE A 102 -2.77 6.67 -2.06
C PHE A 102 -2.01 7.59 -1.12
N SER A 103 -2.45 7.70 0.13
CA SER A 103 -1.68 8.42 1.15
C SER A 103 -1.84 7.80 2.52
N ALA A 104 -0.85 8.02 3.37
CA ALA A 104 -0.93 7.70 4.78
C ALA A 104 -0.42 8.89 5.58
N ILE A 105 -1.07 9.16 6.71
CA ILE A 105 -0.61 10.11 7.71
C ILE A 105 -0.46 9.39 9.06
N ASN A 106 0.65 9.67 9.73
CA ASN A 106 0.90 9.26 11.11
C ASN A 106 0.41 10.35 12.07
N GLN A 107 -0.63 10.08 12.85
CA GLN A 107 -1.19 11.01 13.85
C GLN A 107 -0.65 10.75 15.26
N GLY A 108 0.36 9.89 15.41
CA GLY A 108 1.04 9.59 16.67
C GLY A 108 2.54 9.84 16.59
N GLU A 109 3.28 9.43 17.62
CA GLU A 109 4.76 9.53 17.65
C GLU A 109 5.42 8.85 16.45
N GLU A 110 6.71 9.09 16.22
CA GLU A 110 7.46 8.46 15.12
C GLU A 110 7.32 6.93 15.16
N GLN A 111 6.83 6.35 14.07
CA GLN A 111 6.58 4.91 14.00
C GLN A 111 6.57 4.37 12.57
N TRP A 112 6.70 3.05 12.46
CA TRP A 112 6.78 2.35 11.19
C TRP A 112 5.41 1.81 10.75
N LEU A 113 4.92 2.21 9.56
CA LEU A 113 3.80 1.54 8.90
C LEU A 113 4.31 0.31 8.15
N ARG A 114 4.07 -0.88 8.71
CA ARG A 114 4.60 -2.14 8.14
C ARG A 114 4.03 -2.34 6.73
N HIS A 115 4.85 -2.80 5.80
CA HIS A 115 4.47 -3.05 4.39
C HIS A 115 3.14 -3.81 4.26
N ARG A 116 3.03 -4.95 4.94
CA ARG A 116 1.80 -5.77 4.96
C ARG A 116 0.58 -5.05 5.54
N VAL A 117 0.76 -4.16 6.51
CA VAL A 117 -0.33 -3.33 7.07
C VAL A 117 -0.76 -2.28 6.03
N CYS A 118 0.20 -1.56 5.44
CA CYS A 118 -0.06 -0.62 4.36
C CYS A 118 -0.85 -1.29 3.22
N GLN A 119 -0.37 -2.44 2.74
CA GLN A 119 -0.99 -3.17 1.63
C GLN A 119 -2.41 -3.60 2.01
N HIS A 120 -2.61 -4.15 3.21
CA HIS A 120 -3.92 -4.59 3.66
C HIS A 120 -4.94 -3.45 3.73
N LEU A 121 -4.56 -2.31 4.31
CA LEU A 121 -5.42 -1.12 4.40
C LEU A 121 -5.73 -0.54 3.01
N ALA A 122 -4.70 -0.34 2.19
CA ALA A 122 -4.84 0.24 0.85
C ALA A 122 -5.70 -0.65 -0.07
N GLN A 123 -5.44 -1.95 -0.11
CA GLN A 123 -6.21 -2.88 -0.91
C GLN A 123 -7.65 -3.06 -0.39
N SER A 124 -7.87 -2.99 0.93
CA SER A 124 -9.22 -3.10 1.50
C SER A 124 -10.11 -1.95 1.02
N MET A 125 -9.58 -0.73 0.93
CA MET A 125 -10.31 0.40 0.34
C MET A 125 -10.63 0.17 -1.14
N VAL A 126 -9.69 -0.35 -1.94
CA VAL A 126 -9.92 -0.64 -3.37
C VAL A 126 -10.98 -1.74 -3.57
N LYS A 127 -10.96 -2.77 -2.71
CA LYS A 127 -11.89 -3.91 -2.76
C LYS A 127 -13.30 -3.54 -2.30
N HIS A 128 -13.41 -2.82 -1.18
CA HIS A 128 -14.69 -2.63 -0.49
C HIS A 128 -15.33 -1.25 -0.70
N CYS A 129 -14.55 -0.23 -1.06
CA CYS A 129 -15.07 1.11 -1.27
C CYS A 129 -15.03 1.47 -2.76
N PRO A 130 -16.16 1.53 -3.50
CA PRO A 130 -16.18 1.73 -4.94
C PRO A 130 -15.44 2.97 -5.45
N ARG A 131 -15.36 4.03 -4.63
CA ARG A 131 -14.72 5.31 -4.96
C ARG A 131 -13.46 5.59 -4.15
N GLY A 132 -12.98 4.57 -3.44
CA GLY A 132 -12.01 4.75 -2.37
C GLY A 132 -12.63 5.32 -1.10
N GLY A 133 -11.79 5.82 -0.21
CA GLY A 133 -12.18 6.15 1.15
C GLY A 133 -10.97 6.35 2.05
N ALA A 134 -11.21 6.21 3.34
CA ALA A 134 -10.20 6.20 4.38
C ALA A 134 -10.25 4.88 5.16
N ALA A 135 -9.09 4.42 5.62
CA ALA A 135 -8.92 3.33 6.56
C ALA A 135 -8.22 3.88 7.80
N HIS A 136 -8.81 3.64 8.97
CA HIS A 136 -8.26 4.08 10.25
C HIS A 136 -7.79 2.88 11.06
N PHE A 137 -6.52 2.92 11.48
CA PHE A 137 -5.89 1.86 12.25
C PHE A 137 -4.93 2.48 13.27
N ALA A 138 -5.21 2.32 14.57
CA ALA A 138 -4.45 2.98 15.63
C ALA A 138 -4.29 4.49 15.35
N ASN A 139 -3.05 4.96 15.22
CA ASN A 139 -2.71 6.36 14.93
C ASN A 139 -2.55 6.64 13.42
N TRP A 140 -2.97 5.72 12.55
CA TRP A 140 -2.83 5.84 11.10
C TRP A 140 -4.16 6.18 10.46
N THR A 141 -4.11 7.12 9.52
CA THR A 141 -5.16 7.32 8.53
C THR A 141 -4.57 7.08 7.15
N VAL A 142 -5.05 6.04 6.47
CA VAL A 142 -4.64 5.69 5.10
C VAL A 142 -5.80 6.01 4.18
N THR A 143 -5.56 6.70 3.07
CA THR A 143 -6.61 7.02 2.09
C THR A 143 -6.26 6.48 0.72
N ALA A 144 -7.29 6.11 -0.03
CA ALA A 144 -7.20 5.75 -1.43
C ALA A 144 -8.31 6.48 -2.18
N ARG A 145 -8.00 7.05 -3.34
CA ARG A 145 -9.01 7.68 -4.19
C ARG A 145 -8.68 7.57 -5.67
N VAL A 146 -9.71 7.66 -6.49
CA VAL A 146 -9.62 7.79 -7.94
C VAL A 146 -10.05 9.20 -8.34
N VAL A 147 -9.19 9.91 -9.05
CA VAL A 147 -9.47 11.26 -9.56
C VAL A 147 -9.38 11.31 -11.07
N SER A 148 -10.00 12.32 -11.68
CA SER A 148 -9.78 12.62 -13.10
C SER A 148 -8.49 13.41 -13.26
N GLY A 149 -7.62 13.00 -14.16
CA GLY A 149 -6.35 13.68 -14.38
C GLY A 149 -5.59 13.11 -15.56
N MET A 150 -4.64 13.89 -16.09
CA MET A 150 -3.71 13.44 -17.13
C MET A 150 -2.34 13.07 -16.56
N ASP A 151 -1.96 13.66 -15.42
CA ASP A 151 -0.73 13.35 -14.72
C ASP A 151 -0.84 13.58 -13.20
N CYS A 152 0.16 13.06 -12.49
CA CYS A 152 0.29 13.14 -11.05
C CYS A 152 0.58 14.55 -10.52
N LEU A 153 1.01 15.47 -11.39
CA LEU A 153 1.26 16.87 -11.02
C LEU A 153 -0.06 17.57 -10.71
N TRP A 154 -1.10 17.36 -11.52
CA TRP A 154 -2.42 17.94 -11.26
C TRP A 154 -3.09 17.35 -10.01
N ALA A 155 -2.90 16.05 -9.79
CA ALA A 155 -3.44 15.33 -8.65
C ALA A 155 -2.87 15.84 -7.30
N SER A 156 -1.62 16.32 -7.31
CA SER A 156 -0.92 16.78 -6.12
C SER A 156 -1.49 18.11 -5.59
N LEU A 157 -2.02 18.94 -6.47
CA LEU A 157 -2.65 20.23 -6.18
C LEU A 157 -4.10 20.13 -5.66
N MET A 158 -4.74 18.96 -5.79
CA MET A 158 -6.12 18.81 -5.31
C MET A 158 -6.13 18.65 -3.79
N PRO A 159 -6.94 19.44 -3.06
CA PRO A 159 -7.08 19.27 -1.62
C PRO A 159 -7.49 17.84 -1.29
N MET A 160 -6.93 17.32 -0.20
CA MET A 160 -7.44 16.10 0.42
C MET A 160 -8.70 16.51 1.17
N ASP A 161 -9.87 16.04 0.72
CA ASP A 161 -11.09 16.15 1.52
C ASP A 161 -10.83 15.39 2.84
N THR A 162 -10.67 16.12 3.93
CA THR A 162 -10.56 15.61 5.31
C THR A 162 -11.91 15.16 5.82
#